data_AF-B6Y9P9-F1
#
_entry.id   AF-B6Y9P9-F1
#
_cell.length_a   1.000
_cell.length_b   1.000
_cell.length_c   1.000
_cell.angle_alpha   90.00
_cell.angle_beta   90.00
_cell.angle_gamma   90.00
#
_symmetry.space_group_name_H-M   'P 1'
#
loop_
_entity.id
_entity.type
_entity.pdbx_description
1 polymer ?
#
loop_
_entity_poly.entity_id
_entity_poly.type
_entity_poly.pdbx_seq_one_letter_code
_entity_poly.pdbx_strand_id
1 'polypeptide(L)'
;MTLNAYYNRFNPDKEYEKSLFLAGRGLQSAELNETQEYALSKLKGIGDAIFRDGDVITGSNCIIDRETGKVTLEGGKIYLRGAVRRVE
;
A
#
# COMPACT_ATOMS: atom_id res chain seq x y z
N MET A 1 29.56 19.17 5.79
CA MET A 1 29.50 17.70 5.95
C MET A 1 29.41 17.09 4.55
N THR A 2 30.44 16.38 4.08
CA THR A 2 30.47 15.83 2.71
C THR A 2 29.80 14.46 2.66
N LEU A 3 28.80 14.30 1.78
CA LEU A 3 27.94 13.13 1.60
C LEU A 3 28.66 11.94 0.91
N ASN A 4 29.90 11.64 1.28
CA ASN A 4 30.80 10.76 0.51
C ASN A 4 30.46 9.26 0.54
N ALA A 5 29.64 8.82 1.49
CA ALA A 5 29.25 7.41 1.67
C ALA A 5 27.78 7.13 1.33
N TYR A 6 27.07 8.15 0.84
CA TYR A 6 25.78 7.97 0.18
C TYR A 6 26.01 8.11 -1.31
N TYR A 7 25.76 7.06 -2.09
CA TYR A 7 25.86 7.12 -3.55
C TYR A 7 24.74 7.95 -4.21
N ASN A 8 23.97 8.69 -3.41
CA ASN A 8 22.87 9.52 -3.85
C ASN A 8 22.96 10.89 -3.18
N ARG A 9 23.17 11.93 -3.99
CA ARG A 9 23.29 13.33 -3.57
C ARG A 9 22.01 14.14 -3.85
N PHE A 10 20.90 13.46 -4.12
CA PHE A 10 19.60 14.10 -4.32
C PHE A 10 19.25 14.91 -3.09
N ASN A 11 18.91 16.18 -3.29
CA ASN A 11 18.49 17.04 -2.21
C ASN A 11 17.08 17.52 -2.52
N PRO A 12 16.18 17.11 -1.64
CA PRO A 12 14.97 17.73 -1.17
C PRO A 12 14.82 19.04 -0.27
N ASP A 13 15.10 20.28 -0.67
CA ASP A 13 14.40 21.54 -0.27
C ASP A 13 13.32 22.07 -1.28
N LYS A 14 12.96 21.52 -2.44
CA LYS A 14 13.09 20.21 -3.03
C LYS A 14 12.19 19.26 -2.11
N GLU A 15 11.30 18.35 -2.51
CA GLU A 15 10.48 17.55 -1.52
C GLU A 15 10.98 16.10 -1.26
N TYR A 16 11.64 15.79 -0.10
CA TYR A 16 12.32 14.49 0.09
C TYR A 16 11.28 13.35 0.19
N GLU A 17 11.35 12.40 -0.75
CA GLU A 17 10.38 11.30 -0.82
C GLU A 17 10.94 9.93 -0.42
N LYS A 18 12.21 9.81 0.01
CA LYS A 18 12.84 8.50 0.24
C LYS A 18 14.01 8.54 1.23
N SER A 19 14.22 7.42 1.91
CA SER A 19 15.38 7.17 2.77
C SER A 19 16.63 6.81 1.95
N LEU A 20 17.81 7.24 2.41
CA LEU A 20 19.10 6.86 1.84
C LEU A 20 19.85 5.95 2.80
N PHE A 21 20.43 4.88 2.27
CA PHE A 21 21.22 3.94 3.05
C PHE A 21 22.72 4.21 2.87
N LEU A 22 23.45 4.15 3.98
CA LEU A 22 24.89 4.40 3.99
C LEU A 22 25.63 3.18 3.46
N ALA A 23 26.45 3.37 2.43
CA ALA A 23 27.26 2.30 1.89
C ALA A 23 28.31 1.81 2.91
N GLY A 24 28.53 0.49 2.94
CA GLY A 24 29.52 -0.13 3.83
C GLY A 24 29.08 -0.28 5.29
N ARG A 25 27.83 0.07 5.63
CA ARG A 25 27.25 -0.16 6.95
C ARG A 25 26.07 -1.13 6.85
N GLY A 26 25.97 -2.06 7.80
CA GLY A 26 24.79 -2.92 7.92
C GLY A 26 23.54 -2.10 8.25
N LEU A 27 22.41 -2.50 7.66
CA LEU A 27 21.11 -1.87 7.92
C LEU A 27 20.58 -2.28 9.29
N GLN A 28 19.86 -1.35 9.94
CA GLN A 28 19.15 -1.62 11.17
C GLN A 28 17.73 -2.11 10.87
N SER A 29 17.20 -2.99 11.72
CA SER A 29 15.80 -3.43 11.62
C SER A 29 14.82 -2.25 11.65
N ALA A 30 15.13 -1.20 12.41
CA ALA A 30 14.33 0.03 12.44
C ALA A 30 14.24 0.70 11.06
N GLU A 31 15.38 0.87 10.37
CA GLU A 31 15.42 1.49 9.03
C GLU A 31 14.57 0.73 8.01
N LEU A 32 14.57 -0.60 8.10
CA LEU A 32 13.75 -1.46 7.24
C LEU A 32 12.25 -1.38 7.58
N ASN A 33 11.91 -1.32 8.88
CA ASN A 33 10.52 -1.22 9.33
C ASN A 33 9.91 0.13 8.97
N GLU A 34 10.64 1.23 9.20
CA GLU A 34 10.20 2.58 8.87
C GLU A 34 10.05 2.78 7.36
N THR A 35 10.96 2.22 6.56
CA THR A 35 10.85 2.27 5.09
C THR A 35 9.61 1.54 4.59
N GLN A 36 9.24 0.41 5.21
CA GLN A 36 8.01 -0.32 4.88
C GLN A 36 6.76 0.50 5.25
N GLU A 37 6.71 1.04 6.47
CA GLU A 37 5.55 1.83 6.94
C GLU A 37 5.35 3.09 6.09
N TYR A 38 6.44 3.77 5.76
CA TYR A 38 6.41 4.95 4.90
C TYR A 38 5.87 4.65 3.50
N ALA A 39 6.29 3.54 2.89
CA ALA A 39 5.78 3.11 1.58
C ALA A 39 4.28 2.77 1.64
N LEU A 40 3.86 2.03 2.67
CA LEU A 40 2.45 1.67 2.88
C LEU A 40 1.57 2.91 3.11
N SER A 41 2.05 3.88 3.88
CA SER A 41 1.35 5.13 4.13
C SER A 41 1.10 5.93 2.84
N LYS A 42 2.11 6.06 1.97
CA LYS A 42 1.94 6.72 0.66
C LYS A 42 0.94 6.01 -0.24
N LEU A 43 1.02 4.67 -0.33
CA LEU A 43 0.07 3.88 -1.13
C LEU A 43 -1.36 4.00 -0.60
N LYS A 44 -1.53 4.01 0.73
CA LYS A 44 -2.81 4.26 1.38
C LYS A 44 -3.36 5.64 1.02
N GLY A 45 -2.54 6.69 1.09
CA GLY A 45 -2.97 8.05 0.73
C GLY A 45 -3.50 8.17 -0.69
N ILE A 46 -2.86 7.49 -1.66
CA ILE A 46 -3.35 7.44 -3.05
C ILE A 46 -4.66 6.65 -3.13
N GLY A 47 -4.73 5.50 -2.48
CA GLY A 47 -5.94 4.68 -2.51
C GLY A 47 -7.14 5.37 -1.85
N ASP A 48 -6.95 6.03 -0.71
CA ASP A 48 -8.00 6.76 0.02
C ASP A 48 -8.52 7.99 -0.77
N ALA A 49 -7.72 8.52 -1.70
CA ALA A 49 -8.14 9.61 -2.58
C ALA A 49 -9.08 9.13 -3.71
N ILE A 50 -9.12 7.82 -3.98
CA ILE A 50 -9.87 7.21 -5.09
C ILE A 50 -11.02 6.34 -4.56
N PHE A 51 -10.80 5.64 -3.46
CA PHE A 51 -11.69 4.62 -2.90
C PHE A 51 -12.01 4.93 -1.43
N ARG A 52 -13.16 4.45 -0.99
CA ARG A 52 -13.55 4.39 0.41
C ARG A 52 -13.40 2.97 0.94
N ASP A 53 -13.20 2.85 2.24
CA ASP A 53 -13.22 1.54 2.90
C ASP A 53 -14.56 0.83 2.63
N GLY A 54 -14.46 -0.38 2.07
CA GLY A 54 -15.60 -1.20 1.64
C GLY A 54 -15.92 -1.11 0.15
N ASP A 55 -15.25 -0.26 -0.63
CA ASP A 55 -15.48 -0.18 -2.07
C ASP A 55 -15.14 -1.51 -2.77
N VAL A 56 -16.05 -1.97 -3.61
CA VAL A 56 -15.84 -3.16 -4.46
C VAL A 56 -14.99 -2.76 -5.65
N ILE A 57 -13.81 -3.39 -5.76
CA ILE A 57 -12.87 -3.15 -6.87
C ILE A 57 -13.20 -4.05 -8.05
N THR A 58 -13.45 -5.34 -7.79
CA THR A 58 -13.84 -6.34 -8.79
C THR A 58 -14.60 -7.49 -8.12
N GLY A 59 -15.56 -8.11 -8.81
CA GLY A 59 -16.30 -9.27 -8.31
C GLY A 59 -17.19 -8.90 -7.10
N SER A 60 -17.21 -9.75 -6.07
CA SER A 60 -18.00 -9.54 -4.84
C SER A 60 -19.52 -9.42 -5.08
N ASN A 61 -20.00 -10.04 -6.17
CA ASN A 61 -21.40 -9.99 -6.53
C ASN A 61 -22.25 -10.87 -5.61
N CYS A 62 -23.43 -10.37 -5.25
CA CYS A 62 -24.47 -11.15 -4.60
C CYS A 62 -25.43 -11.70 -5.67
N ILE A 63 -25.35 -13.00 -5.90
CA ILE A 63 -26.15 -13.70 -6.91
C ILE A 63 -27.28 -14.41 -6.18
N ILE A 64 -28.52 -14.04 -6.51
CA ILE A 64 -29.73 -14.63 -5.92
C ILE A 64 -30.43 -15.46 -6.99
N ASP A 65 -30.54 -16.75 -6.75
CA ASP A 65 -31.44 -17.62 -7.51
C ASP A 65 -32.88 -17.29 -7.11
N ARG A 66 -33.67 -16.78 -8.06
CA ARG A 66 -35.05 -16.32 -7.80
C ARG A 66 -36.05 -17.46 -7.59
N GLU A 67 -35.74 -18.66 -8.05
CA GLU A 67 -36.63 -19.81 -7.93
C GLU A 67 -36.37 -20.58 -6.62
N THR A 68 -35.10 -20.77 -6.27
CA THR A 68 -34.72 -21.53 -5.07
C THR A 68 -34.48 -20.65 -3.84
N GLY A 69 -34.31 -19.34 -4.03
CA GLY A 69 -33.90 -18.41 -2.98
C GLY A 69 -32.44 -18.56 -2.56
N LYS A 70 -31.65 -19.40 -3.24
CA LYS A 70 -30.24 -19.63 -2.92
C LYS A 70 -29.44 -18.36 -3.20
N VAL A 71 -28.66 -17.92 -2.23
CA VAL A 71 -27.74 -16.78 -2.34
C VAL A 71 -26.30 -17.30 -2.46
N THR A 72 -25.57 -16.80 -3.45
CA THR A 72 -24.15 -17.06 -3.63
C THR A 72 -23.40 -15.73 -3.67
N LEU A 73 -22.33 -15.64 -2.87
CA LEU A 73 -21.40 -14.51 -2.94
C LEU A 73 -20.20 -14.92 -3.79
N GLU A 74 -19.91 -14.13 -4.81
CA GLU A 74 -18.73 -14.33 -5.62
C GLU A 74 -17.49 -13.85 -4.85
N GLY A 75 -16.36 -14.54 -5.02
CA GLY A 75 -15.06 -13.99 -4.64
C GLY A 75 -14.79 -12.67 -5.36
N GLY A 76 -13.85 -11.90 -4.83
CA GLY A 76 -13.58 -10.58 -5.36
C GLY A 76 -12.44 -9.86 -4.69
N LYS A 77 -12.39 -8.55 -4.93
CA LYS A 77 -11.43 -7.64 -4.32
C LYS A 77 -12.16 -6.43 -3.78
N ILE A 78 -11.87 -6.09 -2.54
CA ILE A 78 -12.41 -4.91 -1.85
C ILE A 78 -11.28 -4.00 -1.41
N TYR A 79 -11.52 -2.69 -1.41
CA TYR A 79 -10.60 -1.74 -0.77
C TYR A 79 -10.89 -1.69 0.72
N LEU A 80 -9.89 -2.01 1.54
CA LEU A 80 -10.05 -2.05 2.98
C LEU A 80 -8.76 -1.71 3.73
N ARG A 81 -8.84 -0.65 4.53
CA ARG A 81 -7.77 -0.12 5.38
C ARG A 81 -6.52 0.24 4.58
N GLY A 82 -6.70 0.98 3.50
CA GLY A 82 -5.58 1.47 2.71
C GLY A 82 -5.07 0.52 1.62
N ALA A 83 -5.68 -0.66 1.43
CA ALA A 83 -5.19 -1.69 0.51
C ALA A 83 -6.31 -2.48 -0.15
N VAL A 84 -6.04 -2.99 -1.35
CA VAL A 84 -6.93 -3.94 -2.04
C VAL A 84 -6.73 -5.34 -1.44
N ARG A 85 -7.82 -5.94 -0.96
CA ARG A 85 -7.83 -7.27 -0.32
C ARG A 85 -8.73 -8.21 -1.09
N ARG A 86 -8.27 -9.46 -1.26
CA ARG A 86 -9.08 -10.53 -1.83
C ARG A 86 -10.08 -11.03 -0.80
N VAL A 87 -11.29 -11.33 -1.27
CA VAL A 87 -12.34 -12.04 -0.54
C VAL A 87 -12.72 -13.28 -1.35
N GLU A 88 -12.97 -14.40 -0.67
CA GLU A 88 -13.34 -15.68 -1.27
C GLU A 88 -14.31 -16.45 -0.38
#